data_AF-A0AAV0E161-F1
#
_entry.id   AF-A0AAV0E161-F1
#
_cell.length_a   1.000
_cell.length_b   1.000
_cell.length_c   1.000
_cell.angle_alpha   90.00
_cell.angle_beta   90.00
_cell.angle_gamma   90.00
#
_symmetry.space_group_name_H-M   'P 1'
#
loop_
_entity.id
_entity.type
_entity.pdbx_description
1 polymer ?
#
loop_
_entity_poly.entity_id
_entity_poly.type
_entity_poly.pdbx_seq_one_letter_code
_entity_poly.pdbx_strand_id
1 'polypeptide(L)'
;MHIEKNFFENIFYTILGVPGKSKDHTQGRMDMEQICHRPSLGRDNDGKYPKAPFTLSKEQRDVLIKWIDSLKFPDGFASRLGRCVEMDKLKVFGMKSHDCHVFMQRLLPIAFKEMLPDRIWEAITEISLFFRELTRKTISVSDIEKLKVDIPVILCKLEKIFPPSFFDPTEHVVVHLPDEALLAGPPQYRWMYRFESFLGSVLKTKVGNKARVEASIREGYLQSEMGTFASYYF
;
A
#
# COMPACT_ATOMS: atom_id res chain seq x y z
N MET A 1 4.35 6.88 -10.38
CA MET A 1 3.97 5.47 -10.47
C MET A 1 3.40 5.04 -9.13
N HIS A 2 2.18 4.47 -9.12
CA HIS A 2 1.44 4.10 -7.90
C HIS A 2 1.66 2.62 -7.53
N ILE A 3 2.81 2.02 -7.87
CA ILE A 3 3.06 0.58 -7.69
C ILE A 3 2.82 0.14 -6.25
N GLU A 4 3.50 0.75 -5.28
CA GLU A 4 3.40 0.29 -3.89
C GLU A 4 1.98 0.47 -3.34
N LYS A 5 1.28 1.55 -3.74
CA LYS A 5 -0.12 1.74 -3.37
C LYS A 5 -0.99 0.61 -3.92
N ASN A 6 -0.86 0.30 -5.21
CA ASN A 6 -1.65 -0.74 -5.85
C ASN A 6 -1.36 -2.11 -5.23
N PHE A 7 -0.08 -2.45 -5.01
CA PHE A 7 0.34 -3.70 -4.36
C PHE A 7 -0.27 -3.80 -2.96
N PHE A 8 -0.16 -2.72 -2.17
CA PHE A 8 -0.76 -2.63 -0.85
C PHE A 8 -2.27 -2.83 -0.90
N GLU A 9 -2.97 -2.11 -1.79
CA GLU A 9 -4.43 -2.22 -1.94
C GLU A 9 -4.83 -3.65 -2.33
N ASN A 10 -4.09 -4.29 -3.24
CA ASN A 10 -4.33 -5.68 -3.64
C ASN A 10 -4.14 -6.64 -2.46
N ILE A 11 -3.07 -6.53 -1.67
CA ILE A 11 -2.89 -7.32 -0.43
C ILE A 11 -4.06 -7.08 0.52
N PHE A 12 -4.28 -5.80 0.86
CA PHE A 12 -5.16 -5.39 1.93
C PHE A 12 -6.61 -5.78 1.62
N TYR A 13 -7.13 -5.44 0.44
CA TYR A 13 -8.51 -5.76 0.08
C TYR A 13 -8.76 -7.25 -0.13
N THR A 14 -7.74 -8.01 -0.55
CA THR A 14 -7.83 -9.48 -0.66
C THR A 14 -7.92 -10.13 0.71
N ILE A 15 -7.10 -9.70 1.67
CA ILE A 15 -7.13 -10.19 3.07
C ILE A 15 -8.45 -9.83 3.77
N LEU A 16 -8.97 -8.61 3.55
CA LEU A 16 -10.25 -8.18 4.12
C LEU A 16 -11.47 -8.82 3.41
N GLY A 17 -11.26 -9.47 2.25
CA GLY A 17 -12.32 -10.04 1.43
C GLY A 17 -13.34 -9.00 0.96
N VAL A 18 -12.87 -7.82 0.53
CA VAL A 18 -13.76 -6.71 0.12
C VAL A 18 -14.39 -7.00 -1.24
N PRO A 19 -15.73 -7.07 -1.36
CA PRO A 19 -16.38 -7.34 -2.64
C PRO A 19 -16.00 -6.32 -3.72
N GLY A 20 -15.65 -6.80 -4.91
CA GLY A 20 -15.26 -5.98 -6.06
C GLY A 20 -13.82 -5.43 -6.03
N LYS A 21 -13.09 -5.58 -4.91
CA LYS A 21 -11.67 -5.19 -4.78
C LYS A 21 -10.75 -6.35 -4.43
N SER A 22 -11.27 -7.37 -3.76
CA SER A 22 -10.55 -8.61 -3.49
C SER A 22 -10.12 -9.26 -4.79
N LYS A 23 -8.85 -9.66 -4.85
CA LYS A 23 -8.33 -10.50 -5.94
C LYS A 23 -8.76 -11.95 -5.78
N ASP A 24 -9.28 -12.34 -4.62
CA ASP A 24 -9.92 -13.63 -4.41
C ASP A 24 -11.38 -13.61 -4.85
N HIS A 25 -11.61 -13.94 -6.12
CA HIS A 25 -12.94 -14.01 -6.74
C HIS A 25 -13.14 -15.36 -7.46
N THR A 26 -14.38 -15.64 -7.85
CA THR A 26 -14.78 -16.92 -8.48
C THR A 26 -13.89 -17.34 -9.65
N GLN A 27 -13.55 -16.43 -10.56
CA GLN A 27 -12.64 -16.73 -11.67
C GLN A 27 -11.22 -17.10 -11.18
N GLY A 28 -10.62 -16.30 -10.29
CA GLY A 28 -9.29 -16.61 -9.74
C GLY A 28 -9.27 -17.94 -8.97
N ARG A 29 -10.40 -18.33 -8.37
CA ARG A 29 -10.58 -19.65 -7.74
C ARG A 29 -10.65 -20.80 -8.75
N MET A 30 -11.32 -20.60 -9.88
CA MET A 30 -11.33 -21.59 -10.98
C MET A 30 -9.95 -21.72 -11.61
N ASP A 31 -9.28 -20.60 -11.85
CA ASP A 31 -7.91 -20.58 -12.39
C ASP A 31 -6.94 -21.26 -11.40
N MET A 32 -7.11 -21.06 -10.10
CA MET A 32 -6.36 -21.81 -9.09
C MET A 32 -6.58 -23.31 -9.23
N GLU A 33 -7.82 -23.79 -9.33
CA GLU A 33 -8.10 -25.22 -9.45
C GLU A 33 -7.46 -25.84 -10.71
N GLN A 34 -7.45 -25.10 -11.82
CA GLN A 34 -6.90 -25.58 -13.09
C GLN A 34 -5.38 -25.46 -13.20
N ILE A 35 -4.81 -24.36 -12.70
CA ILE A 35 -3.41 -23.96 -12.95
C ILE A 35 -2.54 -24.20 -11.71
N CYS A 36 -3.08 -23.96 -10.53
CA CYS A 36 -2.36 -24.02 -9.26
C CYS A 36 -2.83 -25.24 -8.46
N HIS A 37 -2.16 -26.38 -8.59
CA HIS A 37 -2.43 -27.65 -7.86
C HIS A 37 -2.70 -27.49 -6.34
N ARG A 38 -3.87 -26.98 -5.95
CA ARG A 38 -4.32 -26.59 -4.61
C ARG A 38 -5.79 -26.99 -4.45
N PRO A 39 -6.10 -28.29 -4.48
CA PRO A 39 -7.48 -28.79 -4.44
C PRO A 39 -8.22 -28.37 -3.15
N SER A 40 -7.50 -28.11 -2.06
CA SER A 40 -8.07 -27.62 -0.79
C SER A 40 -8.73 -26.25 -0.87
N LEU A 41 -8.48 -25.47 -1.94
CA LEU A 41 -9.10 -24.17 -2.19
C LEU A 41 -10.13 -24.19 -3.33
N GLY A 42 -10.32 -25.34 -3.97
CA GLY A 42 -11.31 -25.61 -5.01
C GLY A 42 -12.71 -25.79 -4.44
N ARG A 43 -13.68 -26.15 -5.30
CA ARG A 43 -15.07 -26.31 -4.86
C ARG A 43 -15.24 -27.50 -3.91
N ASP A 44 -16.05 -27.31 -2.89
CA ASP A 44 -16.55 -28.40 -2.05
C ASP A 44 -17.63 -29.22 -2.79
N ASN A 45 -18.12 -30.29 -2.14
CA ASN A 45 -19.17 -31.16 -2.70
C ASN A 45 -20.48 -30.41 -2.98
N ASP A 46 -20.71 -29.25 -2.35
CA ASP A 46 -21.88 -28.39 -2.56
C ASP A 46 -21.65 -27.32 -3.64
N GLY A 47 -20.48 -27.33 -4.28
CA GLY A 47 -20.10 -26.38 -5.33
C GLY A 47 -19.65 -24.99 -4.81
N LYS A 48 -19.44 -24.83 -3.49
CA LYS A 48 -18.98 -23.58 -2.87
C LYS A 48 -17.46 -23.59 -2.68
N TYR A 49 -16.86 -22.40 -2.65
CA TYR A 49 -15.43 -22.28 -2.33
C TYR A 49 -15.22 -22.16 -0.82
N PRO A 50 -14.27 -22.92 -0.25
CA PRO A 50 -13.91 -22.78 1.14
C PRO A 50 -13.24 -21.43 1.38
N LYS A 51 -13.40 -20.93 2.61
CA LYS A 51 -12.76 -19.69 3.05
C LYS A 51 -11.24 -19.81 2.88
N ALA A 52 -10.63 -18.82 2.23
CA ALA A 52 -9.17 -18.80 2.09
C ALA A 52 -8.48 -18.63 3.46
N PRO A 53 -7.30 -19.25 3.65
CA PRO A 53 -6.52 -19.09 4.88
C PRO A 53 -5.97 -17.67 5.06
N PHE A 54 -5.88 -16.88 3.99
CA PHE A 54 -5.46 -15.47 4.02
C PHE A 54 -6.63 -14.49 4.25
N THR A 55 -7.89 -14.96 4.27
CA THR A 55 -9.06 -14.08 4.41
C THR A 55 -9.47 -13.97 5.88
N LEU A 56 -9.60 -12.74 6.38
CA LEU A 56 -9.99 -12.49 7.77
C LEU A 56 -11.45 -12.87 8.05
N SER A 57 -11.71 -13.33 9.27
CA SER A 57 -13.07 -13.47 9.82
C SER A 57 -13.72 -12.10 10.06
N LYS A 58 -15.02 -12.09 10.39
CA LYS A 58 -15.72 -10.84 10.73
C LYS A 58 -15.17 -10.24 12.02
N GLU A 59 -14.86 -11.09 12.98
CA GLU A 59 -14.33 -10.77 14.30
C GLU A 59 -12.93 -10.16 14.17
N GLN A 60 -12.05 -10.78 13.37
CA GLN A 60 -10.72 -10.24 13.11
C GLN A 60 -10.77 -8.88 12.37
N ARG A 61 -11.70 -8.70 11.43
CA ARG A 61 -11.89 -7.41 10.75
C ARG A 61 -12.34 -6.30 11.70
N ASP A 62 -13.26 -6.61 12.63
CA ASP A 62 -13.68 -5.66 13.66
C ASP A 62 -12.51 -5.20 14.54
N VAL A 63 -11.67 -6.14 14.99
CA VAL A 63 -10.44 -5.83 15.75
C VAL A 63 -9.50 -4.94 14.93
N LEU A 64 -9.24 -5.30 13.67
CA LEU A 64 -8.36 -4.54 12.78
C LEU A 64 -8.85 -3.10 12.59
N ILE A 65 -10.15 -2.93 12.38
CA ILE A 65 -10.76 -1.64 12.07
C ILE A 65 -10.76 -0.73 13.30
N LYS A 66 -11.10 -1.26 14.47
CA LYS A 66 -10.94 -0.54 15.75
C LYS A 66 -9.49 -0.13 15.99
N TRP A 67 -8.55 -1.03 15.69
CA TRP A 67 -7.13 -0.71 15.79
C TRP A 67 -6.75 0.44 14.85
N ILE A 68 -7.13 0.39 13.57
CA ILE A 68 -6.85 1.45 12.58
C ILE A 68 -7.46 2.80 13.01
N ASP A 69 -8.69 2.82 13.53
CA ASP A 69 -9.32 4.05 14.03
C ASP A 69 -8.58 4.65 15.24
N SER A 70 -8.05 3.79 16.11
CA SER A 70 -7.28 4.21 17.29
C SER A 70 -5.87 4.73 16.98
N LEU A 71 -5.34 4.50 15.77
CA LEU A 71 -3.97 4.88 15.41
C LEU A 71 -3.79 6.41 15.43
N LYS A 72 -2.73 6.84 16.10
CA LYS A 72 -2.26 8.22 16.13
C LYS A 72 -0.80 8.28 15.70
N PHE A 73 -0.47 9.27 14.89
CA PHE A 73 0.89 9.50 14.40
C PHE A 73 1.37 10.90 14.83
N PRO A 74 2.70 11.10 14.96
CA PRO A 74 3.26 12.44 15.08
C PRO A 74 2.82 13.34 13.92
N ASP A 75 2.78 14.64 14.18
CA ASP A 75 2.42 15.60 13.14
C ASP A 75 3.37 15.51 11.93
N GLY A 76 2.81 15.63 10.73
CA GLY A 76 3.53 15.47 9.47
C GLY A 76 3.95 14.04 9.09
N PHE A 77 3.72 13.02 9.94
CA PHE A 77 4.13 11.65 9.63
C PHE A 77 3.12 10.92 8.72
N ALA A 78 1.83 10.89 9.05
CA ALA A 78 0.78 10.31 8.24
C ALA A 78 -0.56 11.00 8.52
N SER A 79 -1.55 10.85 7.63
CA SER A 79 -2.88 11.36 7.95
C SER A 79 -3.55 10.50 9.04
N ARG A 80 -4.58 11.04 9.71
CA ARG A 80 -5.38 10.26 10.67
C ARG A 80 -6.11 9.14 9.93
N LEU A 81 -5.61 7.91 10.02
CA LEU A 81 -6.15 6.76 9.29
C LEU A 81 -7.59 6.41 9.67
N GLY A 82 -8.04 6.71 10.90
CA GLY A 82 -9.44 6.54 11.30
C GLY A 82 -10.47 7.28 10.41
N ARG A 83 -10.05 8.34 9.71
CA ARG A 83 -10.92 9.04 8.73
C ARG A 83 -11.28 8.16 7.52
N CYS A 84 -10.50 7.10 7.29
CA CYS A 84 -10.67 6.15 6.20
C CYS A 84 -11.49 4.93 6.63
N VAL A 85 -11.94 4.87 7.89
CA VAL A 85 -12.61 3.71 8.47
C VAL A 85 -14.12 3.94 8.52
N GLU A 86 -14.89 2.94 8.11
CA GLU A 86 -16.33 2.88 8.28
C GLU A 86 -16.68 1.67 9.16
N MET A 87 -16.96 1.97 10.43
CA MET A 87 -17.17 0.99 11.49
C MET A 87 -18.34 0.05 11.18
N ASP A 88 -19.49 0.59 10.77
CA ASP A 88 -20.70 -0.21 10.56
C ASP A 88 -20.56 -1.24 9.44
N LYS A 89 -19.80 -0.89 8.39
CA LYS A 89 -19.59 -1.77 7.23
C LYS A 89 -18.33 -2.61 7.34
N LEU A 90 -17.53 -2.42 8.39
CA LEU A 90 -16.19 -3.01 8.53
C LEU A 90 -15.34 -2.80 7.27
N LYS A 91 -15.25 -1.56 6.78
CA LYS A 91 -14.52 -1.19 5.58
C LYS A 91 -13.48 -0.11 5.85
N VAL A 92 -12.42 -0.14 5.05
CA VAL A 92 -11.47 0.97 4.93
C VAL A 92 -11.48 1.46 3.49
N PHE A 93 -11.59 2.78 3.30
CA PHE A 93 -11.59 3.41 1.98
C PHE A 93 -10.96 4.80 2.01
N GLY A 94 -10.58 5.31 0.84
CA GLY A 94 -10.10 6.69 0.69
C GLY A 94 -8.72 6.96 1.31
N MET A 95 -7.94 5.91 1.55
CA MET A 95 -6.51 6.05 1.89
C MET A 95 -5.79 6.69 0.70
N LYS A 96 -5.01 7.74 0.96
CA LYS A 96 -4.17 8.37 -0.06
C LYS A 96 -2.91 7.52 -0.26
N SER A 97 -2.19 7.73 -1.37
CA SER A 97 -0.96 6.98 -1.67
C SER A 97 0.03 7.00 -0.49
N HIS A 98 0.23 8.16 0.14
CA HIS A 98 1.09 8.28 1.33
C HIS A 98 0.62 7.41 2.52
N ASP A 99 -0.68 7.37 2.79
CA ASP A 99 -1.24 6.54 3.85
C ASP A 99 -0.97 5.05 3.56
N CYS A 100 -1.15 4.62 2.30
CA CYS A 100 -0.83 3.27 1.85
C CYS A 100 0.66 2.94 1.98
N HIS A 101 1.57 3.88 1.67
CA HIS A 101 3.01 3.70 1.85
C HIS A 101 3.38 3.49 3.32
N VAL A 102 2.85 4.33 4.22
CA VAL A 102 3.07 4.18 5.67
C VAL A 102 2.54 2.82 6.14
N PHE A 103 1.35 2.43 5.68
CA PHE A 103 0.77 1.16 6.07
C PHE A 103 1.61 -0.01 5.57
N MET A 104 1.94 -0.04 4.27
CA MET A 104 2.71 -1.09 3.62
C MET A 104 4.07 -1.29 4.30
N GLN A 105 4.78 -0.21 4.64
CA GLN A 105 6.17 -0.29 5.13
C GLN A 105 6.28 -0.46 6.65
N ARG A 106 5.26 -0.05 7.41
CA ARG A 106 5.35 0.04 8.88
C ARG A 106 4.26 -0.74 9.62
N LEU A 107 3.05 -0.77 9.08
CA LEU A 107 1.89 -1.25 9.80
C LEU A 107 1.48 -2.66 9.37
N LEU A 108 1.71 -3.04 8.12
CA LEU A 108 1.30 -4.33 7.55
C LEU A 108 1.75 -5.53 8.40
N PRO A 109 3.03 -5.62 8.85
CA PRO A 109 3.48 -6.75 9.67
C PRO A 109 2.81 -6.77 11.05
N ILE A 110 2.55 -5.60 11.62
CA ILE A 110 1.96 -5.45 12.96
C ILE A 110 0.46 -5.77 12.90
N ALA A 111 -0.23 -5.25 11.88
CA ALA A 111 -1.66 -5.36 11.69
C ALA A 111 -2.13 -6.81 11.59
N PHE A 112 -1.31 -7.69 11.00
CA PHE A 112 -1.72 -9.05 10.67
C PHE A 112 -1.05 -10.14 11.51
N LYS A 113 -0.12 -9.81 12.44
CA LYS A 113 0.68 -10.81 13.17
C LYS A 113 -0.17 -11.87 13.88
N GLU A 114 -1.18 -11.43 14.62
CA GLU A 114 -2.05 -12.30 15.41
C GLU A 114 -3.31 -12.76 14.64
N MET A 115 -3.45 -12.34 13.37
CA MET A 115 -4.66 -12.57 12.58
C MET A 115 -4.48 -13.58 11.46
N LEU A 116 -3.26 -13.77 10.97
CA LEU A 116 -2.95 -14.65 9.84
C LEU A 116 -2.04 -15.81 10.28
N PRO A 117 -2.13 -16.98 9.64
CA PRO A 117 -1.16 -18.06 9.84
C PRO A 117 0.27 -17.59 9.58
N ASP A 118 1.24 -18.09 10.36
CA ASP A 118 2.64 -17.61 10.31
C ASP A 118 3.22 -17.60 8.90
N ARG A 119 3.03 -18.67 8.13
CA ARG A 119 3.51 -18.75 6.74
C ARG A 119 2.99 -17.63 5.84
N ILE A 120 1.75 -17.18 6.05
CA ILE A 120 1.13 -16.10 5.27
C ILE A 120 1.62 -14.75 5.77
N TRP A 121 1.65 -14.58 7.08
CA TRP A 121 2.15 -13.38 7.73
C TRP A 121 3.63 -13.11 7.39
N GLU A 122 4.48 -14.15 7.36
CA GLU A 122 5.89 -14.06 6.99
C GLU A 122 6.06 -13.51 5.56
N ALA A 123 5.34 -14.07 4.58
CA ALA A 123 5.44 -13.61 3.19
C ALA A 123 4.97 -12.14 3.02
N ILE A 124 3.89 -11.76 3.73
CA ILE A 124 3.39 -10.38 3.78
C ILE A 124 4.40 -9.45 4.46
N THR A 125 5.07 -9.94 5.50
CA THR A 125 6.11 -9.19 6.20
C THR A 125 7.34 -9.01 5.33
N GLU A 126 7.78 -10.02 4.60
CA GLU A 126 8.92 -9.91 3.68
C GLU A 126 8.70 -8.85 2.61
N ILE A 127 7.52 -8.81 1.97
CA ILE A 127 7.24 -7.77 0.96
C ILE A 127 7.12 -6.37 1.60
N SER A 128 6.55 -6.27 2.80
CA SER A 128 6.53 -5.03 3.58
C SER A 128 7.95 -4.51 3.87
N LEU A 129 8.84 -5.40 4.31
CA LEU A 129 10.23 -5.10 4.59
C LEU A 129 10.98 -4.71 3.30
N PHE A 130 10.74 -5.41 2.19
CA PHE A 130 11.31 -5.04 0.89
C PHE A 130 11.00 -3.59 0.52
N PHE A 131 9.72 -3.18 0.56
CA PHE A 131 9.35 -1.79 0.25
C PHE A 131 9.94 -0.80 1.26
N ARG A 132 10.01 -1.17 2.54
CA ARG A 132 10.63 -0.34 3.57
C ARG A 132 12.11 -0.12 3.31
N GLU A 133 12.87 -1.17 2.96
CA GLU A 133 14.30 -1.07 2.67
C GLU A 133 14.57 -0.30 1.37
N LEU A 134 13.79 -0.58 0.31
CA LEU A 134 13.85 0.14 -0.97
C LEU A 134 13.62 1.65 -0.80
N THR A 135 12.76 2.03 0.13
CA THR A 135 12.37 3.43 0.40
C THR A 135 13.07 4.03 1.61
N ARG A 136 14.24 3.51 2.01
CA ARG A 136 15.09 4.18 3.01
C ARG A 136 15.66 5.49 2.52
N LYS A 137 15.74 6.47 3.41
CA LYS A 137 16.32 7.81 3.14
C LYS A 137 17.73 7.74 2.55
N THR A 138 18.52 6.79 3.03
CA THR A 138 19.86 6.48 2.54
C THR A 138 19.90 5.01 2.23
N ILE A 139 20.29 4.67 1.01
CA ILE A 139 20.34 3.29 0.52
C ILE A 139 21.74 3.03 -0.04
N SER A 140 22.32 1.88 0.32
CA SER A 140 23.62 1.46 -0.21
C SER A 140 23.42 0.57 -1.44
N VAL A 141 24.39 0.57 -2.36
CA VAL A 141 24.36 -0.30 -3.54
C VAL A 141 24.27 -1.77 -3.13
N SER A 142 25.03 -2.18 -2.11
CA SER A 142 25.01 -3.55 -1.59
C SER A 142 23.65 -3.96 -1.02
N ASP A 143 22.89 -3.03 -0.45
CA ASP A 143 21.54 -3.34 0.04
C ASP A 143 20.58 -3.53 -1.14
N ILE A 144 20.69 -2.70 -2.19
CA ILE A 144 19.85 -2.84 -3.39
C ILE A 144 20.13 -4.16 -4.12
N GLU A 145 21.39 -4.57 -4.22
CA GLU A 145 21.78 -5.86 -4.81
C GLU A 145 21.14 -7.03 -4.06
N LYS A 146 21.07 -6.98 -2.72
CA LYS A 146 20.34 -7.98 -1.92
C LYS A 146 18.85 -7.95 -2.24
N LEU A 147 18.23 -6.77 -2.26
CA LEU A 147 16.81 -6.61 -2.60
C LEU A 147 16.49 -7.20 -3.99
N LYS A 148 17.40 -7.06 -4.96
CA LYS A 148 17.27 -7.65 -6.30
C LYS A 148 17.26 -9.17 -6.29
N VAL A 149 18.07 -9.80 -5.42
CA VAL A 149 18.09 -11.26 -5.24
C VAL A 149 16.86 -11.74 -4.48
N ASP A 150 16.40 -10.97 -3.49
CA ASP A 150 15.31 -11.37 -2.60
C ASP A 150 13.94 -11.25 -3.26
N ILE A 151 13.69 -10.20 -4.06
CA ILE A 151 12.35 -9.90 -4.58
C ILE A 151 11.70 -11.04 -5.39
N PRO A 152 12.40 -11.77 -6.29
CA PRO A 152 11.78 -12.89 -6.99
C PRO A 152 11.36 -14.00 -6.03
N VAL A 153 12.14 -14.24 -4.97
CA VAL A 153 11.83 -15.25 -3.94
C VAL A 153 10.60 -14.84 -3.14
N ILE A 154 10.50 -13.56 -2.77
CA ILE A 154 9.34 -13.00 -2.06
C ILE A 154 8.09 -13.13 -2.93
N LEU A 155 8.15 -12.78 -4.21
CA LEU A 155 7.02 -12.94 -5.13
C LEU A 155 6.60 -14.41 -5.25
N CYS A 156 7.53 -15.35 -5.41
CA CYS A 156 7.20 -16.78 -5.44
C CYS A 156 6.56 -17.27 -4.13
N LYS A 157 6.91 -16.71 -2.96
CA LYS A 157 6.24 -17.02 -1.70
C LYS A 157 4.81 -16.50 -1.68
N LEU A 158 4.58 -15.29 -2.16
CA LEU A 158 3.24 -14.71 -2.31
C LEU A 158 2.41 -15.50 -3.33
N GLU A 159 3.00 -15.92 -4.45
CA GLU A 159 2.34 -16.73 -5.49
C GLU A 159 1.85 -18.06 -4.91
N LYS A 160 2.60 -18.65 -3.97
CA LYS A 160 2.20 -19.86 -3.24
C LYS A 160 0.99 -19.67 -2.31
N ILE A 161 0.62 -18.43 -1.99
CA ILE A 161 -0.43 -18.09 -1.03
C ILE A 161 -1.67 -17.56 -1.76
N PHE A 162 -1.49 -16.53 -2.58
CA PHE A 162 -2.57 -15.81 -3.25
C PHE A 162 -3.01 -16.49 -4.56
N PRO A 163 -4.22 -16.17 -5.07
CA PRO A 163 -4.67 -16.65 -6.37
C PRO A 163 -3.92 -15.98 -7.53
N PRO A 164 -3.87 -16.58 -8.73
CA PRO A 164 -3.26 -15.98 -9.92
C PRO A 164 -3.78 -14.58 -10.25
N SER A 165 -5.07 -14.32 -10.01
CA SER A 165 -5.70 -13.01 -10.18
C SER A 165 -5.10 -11.89 -9.33
N PHE A 166 -4.35 -12.22 -8.28
CA PHE A 166 -3.61 -11.26 -7.47
C PHE A 166 -2.45 -10.64 -8.24
N PHE A 167 -1.80 -11.39 -9.11
CA PHE A 167 -0.59 -11.00 -9.81
C PHE A 167 -0.95 -10.27 -11.10
N ASP A 168 -1.36 -9.01 -10.96
CA ASP A 168 -1.51 -8.12 -12.10
C ASP A 168 -0.14 -7.56 -12.53
N PRO A 169 -0.03 -6.86 -13.68
CA PRO A 169 1.26 -6.34 -14.13
C PRO A 169 1.98 -5.50 -13.07
N THR A 170 1.26 -4.87 -12.15
CA THR A 170 1.84 -4.05 -11.09
C THR A 170 2.66 -4.89 -10.09
N GLU A 171 2.17 -6.06 -9.69
CA GLU A 171 2.88 -6.97 -8.80
C GLU A 171 4.18 -7.48 -9.43
N HIS A 172 4.15 -7.73 -10.76
CA HIS A 172 5.33 -8.22 -11.48
C HIS A 172 6.39 -7.13 -11.68
N VAL A 173 6.01 -5.87 -11.86
CA VAL A 173 6.98 -4.77 -12.06
C VAL A 173 7.86 -4.54 -10.82
N VAL A 174 7.45 -5.02 -9.64
CA VAL A 174 8.22 -4.87 -8.39
C VAL A 174 9.64 -5.45 -8.50
N VAL A 175 9.85 -6.49 -9.33
CA VAL A 175 11.19 -7.08 -9.55
C VAL A 175 12.18 -6.11 -10.18
N HIS A 176 11.68 -5.09 -10.89
CA HIS A 176 12.50 -4.10 -11.57
C HIS A 176 12.83 -2.88 -10.69
N LEU A 177 12.17 -2.73 -9.54
CA LEU A 177 12.40 -1.57 -8.66
C LEU A 177 13.83 -1.47 -8.12
N PRO A 178 14.52 -2.58 -7.77
CA PRO A 178 15.93 -2.52 -7.37
C PRO A 178 16.82 -1.98 -8.50
N ASP A 179 16.64 -2.47 -9.74
CA ASP A 179 17.38 -1.97 -10.90
C ASP A 179 17.09 -0.49 -11.17
N GLU A 180 15.84 -0.09 -11.04
CA GLU A 180 15.44 1.31 -11.15
C GLU A 180 16.12 2.20 -10.08
N ALA A 181 16.26 1.69 -8.85
CA ALA A 181 16.95 2.38 -7.76
C ALA A 181 18.47 2.46 -7.97
N LEU A 182 19.09 1.44 -8.57
CA LEU A 182 20.51 1.48 -8.95
C LEU A 182 20.77 2.52 -10.04
N LEU A 183 19.89 2.62 -11.04
CA LEU A 183 20.06 3.51 -12.18
C LEU A 183 19.73 4.97 -11.86
N ALA A 184 18.62 5.20 -11.18
CA ALA A 184 18.05 6.54 -11.02
C ALA A 184 18.08 7.03 -9.56
N GLY A 185 18.67 6.24 -8.65
CA GLY A 185 18.76 6.58 -7.23
C GLY A 185 17.44 6.39 -6.47
N PRO A 186 17.38 6.90 -5.22
CA PRO A 186 16.32 6.58 -4.29
C PRO A 186 14.91 6.94 -4.80
N PRO A 187 13.92 6.05 -4.62
CA PRO A 187 12.58 6.22 -5.21
C PRO A 187 11.79 7.41 -4.67
N GLN A 188 12.08 7.90 -3.45
CA GLN A 188 11.30 8.96 -2.80
C GLN A 188 11.37 10.30 -3.54
N TYR A 189 12.40 10.50 -4.37
CA TYR A 189 12.55 11.71 -5.19
C TYR A 189 11.87 11.60 -6.55
N ARG A 190 11.48 10.38 -6.96
CA ARG A 190 11.00 10.09 -8.33
C ARG A 190 9.55 9.64 -8.34
N TRP A 191 9.04 9.12 -7.23
CA TRP A 191 7.65 8.70 -7.14
C TRP A 191 6.68 9.88 -7.15
N MET A 192 5.55 9.66 -7.84
CA MET A 192 4.60 10.72 -8.18
C MET A 192 3.91 11.35 -6.97
N TYR A 193 3.72 10.62 -5.87
CA TYR A 193 2.92 11.11 -4.75
C TYR A 193 3.45 12.43 -4.18
N ARG A 194 4.78 12.64 -4.16
CA ARG A 194 5.39 13.90 -3.69
C ARG A 194 4.99 15.07 -4.60
N PHE A 195 5.06 14.86 -5.91
CA PHE A 195 4.68 15.86 -6.91
C PHE A 195 3.16 16.11 -6.89
N GLU A 196 2.35 15.06 -6.84
CA GLU A 196 0.89 15.14 -6.76
C GLU A 196 0.44 15.87 -5.49
N SER A 197 1.08 15.58 -4.35
CA SER A 197 0.83 16.29 -3.09
C SER A 197 1.17 17.77 -3.24
N PHE A 198 2.36 18.11 -3.73
CA PHE A 198 2.75 19.52 -3.91
C PHE A 198 1.80 20.27 -4.85
N LEU A 199 1.50 19.70 -6.01
CA LEU A 199 0.57 20.28 -6.97
C LEU A 199 -0.83 20.45 -6.37
N GLY A 200 -1.34 19.43 -5.69
CA GLY A 200 -2.70 19.41 -5.16
C GLY A 200 -2.90 20.26 -3.90
N SER A 201 -2.05 20.09 -2.89
CA SER A 201 -2.22 20.73 -1.59
C SER A 201 -1.57 22.11 -1.50
N VAL A 202 -0.52 22.38 -2.28
CA VAL A 202 0.22 23.64 -2.21
C VAL A 202 -0.12 24.56 -3.38
N LEU A 203 -0.05 24.08 -4.62
CA LEU A 203 -0.19 24.97 -5.77
C LEU A 203 -1.66 25.25 -6.11
N LYS A 204 -2.52 24.23 -6.18
CA LYS A 204 -3.94 24.42 -6.52
C LYS A 204 -4.71 25.26 -5.49
N THR A 205 -4.35 25.17 -4.21
CA THR A 205 -4.97 25.95 -3.14
C THR A 205 -4.63 27.44 -3.22
N LYS A 206 -3.53 27.80 -3.89
CA LYS A 206 -3.07 29.19 -4.11
C LYS A 206 -3.69 29.84 -5.36
N VAL A 207 -4.52 29.14 -6.12
CA VAL A 207 -5.23 29.68 -7.29
C VAL A 207 -6.54 30.36 -6.85
N GLY A 208 -6.43 31.62 -6.41
CA GLY A 208 -7.58 32.48 -6.14
C GLY A 208 -8.18 33.12 -7.42
N ASN A 209 -7.33 33.50 -8.37
CA ASN A 209 -7.77 34.09 -9.65
C ASN A 209 -7.47 33.16 -10.84
N LYS A 210 -8.52 32.53 -11.39
CA LYS A 210 -8.41 31.62 -12.55
C LYS A 210 -8.06 32.31 -13.87
N ALA A 211 -8.25 33.63 -13.99
CA ALA A 211 -7.85 34.39 -15.18
C ALA A 211 -6.34 34.70 -15.20
N ARG A 212 -5.66 34.61 -14.05
CA ARG A 212 -4.22 34.84 -13.90
C ARG A 212 -3.60 33.81 -12.94
N VAL A 213 -3.66 32.55 -13.35
CA VAL A 213 -3.27 31.40 -12.51
C VAL A 213 -1.84 31.53 -11.97
N GLU A 214 -0.87 31.84 -12.84
CA GLU A 214 0.55 31.93 -12.44
C GLU A 214 0.80 33.05 -11.42
N ALA A 215 0.25 34.25 -11.67
CA ALA A 215 0.37 35.37 -10.75
C ALA A 215 -0.30 35.06 -9.39
N SER A 216 -1.47 34.42 -9.42
CA SER A 216 -2.16 33.99 -8.19
C SER A 216 -1.34 33.00 -7.38
N ILE A 217 -0.73 32.01 -8.02
CA ILE A 217 0.13 31.02 -7.35
C ILE A 217 1.35 31.71 -6.75
N ARG A 218 2.01 32.61 -7.49
CA ARG A 218 3.18 33.37 -7.03
C ARG A 218 2.86 34.16 -5.77
N GLU A 219 1.77 34.93 -5.77
CA GLU A 219 1.35 35.73 -4.62
C GLU A 219 1.03 34.86 -3.41
N GLY A 220 0.24 33.80 -3.58
CA GLY A 220 -0.08 32.88 -2.48
C GLY A 220 1.15 32.12 -1.96
N TYR A 221 2.16 31.91 -2.80
CA TYR A 221 3.41 31.30 -2.37
C TYR A 221 4.25 32.26 -1.53
N LEU A 222 4.40 33.52 -1.98
CA LEU A 222 5.11 34.57 -1.26
C LEU A 222 4.51 34.78 0.15
N GLN A 223 3.18 34.87 0.25
CA GLN A 223 2.49 35.02 1.54
C GLN A 223 2.77 33.84 2.49
N SER A 224 2.70 32.61 1.98
CA SER A 224 2.99 31.41 2.75
C SER A 224 4.44 31.36 3.23
N GLU A 225 5.38 31.77 2.38
CA GLU A 225 6.80 31.82 2.69
C GLU A 225 7.11 32.90 3.75
N MET A 226 6.55 34.10 3.59
CA MET A 226 6.66 35.17 4.58
C MET A 226 6.09 34.76 5.94
N GLY A 227 4.92 34.12 5.96
CA GLY A 227 4.31 33.61 7.20
C GLY A 227 5.15 32.52 7.86
N THR A 228 5.71 31.60 7.07
CA THR A 228 6.62 30.55 7.58
C THR A 228 7.89 31.17 8.15
N PHE A 229 8.51 32.12 7.43
CA PHE A 229 9.70 32.84 7.90
C PHE A 229 9.41 33.57 9.21
N ALA A 230 8.30 34.31 9.29
CA ALA A 230 7.91 35.03 10.50
C ALA A 230 7.75 34.09 11.71
N SER A 231 7.17 32.89 11.53
CA SER A 231 6.96 31.91 12.60
C SER A 231 8.25 31.35 13.24
N TYR A 232 9.41 31.52 12.58
CA TYR A 232 10.70 31.17 13.19
C TYR A 232 11.22 32.25 14.16
N TYR A 233 10.72 33.47 14.08
CA TYR A 233 11.23 34.62 14.85
C TYR A 233 10.21 35.18 15.86
N PHE A 234 8.91 34.93 15.65
CA PHE A 234 7.81 35.42 16.48
C PHE A 234 6.94 34.24 16.94
#